data_AF-A0A6N8DS31-F1
#
_entry.id   AF-A0A6N8DS31-F1
#
_cell.length_a   1.000
_cell.length_b   1.000
_cell.length_c   1.000
_cell.angle_alpha   90.00
_cell.angle_beta   90.00
_cell.angle_gamma   90.00
#
_symmetry.space_group_name_H-M   'P 1'
#
loop_
_entity.id
_entity.type
_entity.pdbx_description
1 polymer ?
#
loop_
_entity_poly.entity_id
_entity_poly.type
_entity_poly.pdbx_seq_one_letter_code
_entity_poly.pdbx_strand_id
1 'polypeptide(L)'
;MNIQQDLLPESEQLAHARTAEAKVETPVHTGLLALCGVAAYYRISADASHLAKDLAIATPEETPRDIVRGAARIGLRARVIEHPTPQRLASAPVPALLRLKTGCYSVFAGKTPDGRWRIVDPVSHVAREVAMDELIAEIEPLLILVARRRFGAGIDPKTFGFHWFAPSLWRYRKPLIHVLIASF
;
A
#
# COMPACT_ATOMS: atom_id res chain seq x y z
N MET A 1 -8.61 67.30 23.46
CA MET A 1 -7.37 67.27 22.66
C MET A 1 -6.95 65.82 22.55
N ASN A 2 -7.16 65.20 21.37
CA ASN A 2 -6.43 64.03 20.82
C ASN A 2 -6.35 62.74 21.69
N ILE A 3 -6.83 61.56 21.27
CA ILE A 3 -6.40 60.77 20.10
C ILE A 3 -7.44 59.66 19.82
N GLN A 4 -7.76 59.47 18.53
CA GLN A 4 -8.42 58.28 17.98
C GLN A 4 -7.59 57.02 18.29
N GLN A 5 -8.18 56.03 18.95
CA GLN A 5 -7.75 54.65 18.82
C GLN A 5 -8.84 53.89 18.07
N ASP A 6 -8.56 53.75 16.78
CA ASP A 6 -9.28 52.97 15.79
C ASP A 6 -9.11 51.48 16.15
N LEU A 7 -10.03 50.96 16.96
CA LEU A 7 -10.12 49.53 17.26
C LEU A 7 -11.01 48.90 16.18
N LEU A 8 -10.37 48.43 15.12
CA LEU A 8 -10.99 47.61 14.07
C LEU A 8 -11.82 46.47 14.69
N PRO A 9 -13.03 46.19 14.17
CA PRO A 9 -13.97 45.26 14.80
C PRO A 9 -13.47 43.81 14.77
N GLU A 10 -13.60 43.12 15.90
CA GLU A 10 -13.31 41.69 16.17
C GLU A 10 -13.84 40.71 15.09
N SER A 11 -14.82 41.14 14.29
CA SER A 11 -15.44 40.36 13.21
C SER A 11 -14.49 40.01 12.06
N GLU A 12 -13.44 40.80 11.79
CA GLU A 12 -12.46 40.46 10.73
C GLU A 12 -11.44 39.41 11.17
N GLN A 13 -11.16 39.32 12.48
CA GLN A 13 -10.25 38.30 13.02
C GLN A 13 -10.92 36.92 13.05
N LEU A 14 -12.24 36.86 13.32
CA LEU A 14 -13.03 35.63 13.24
C LEU A 14 -13.20 35.10 11.80
N ALA A 15 -13.15 35.98 10.80
CA ALA A 15 -13.20 35.57 9.39
C ALA A 15 -11.88 34.90 8.92
N HIS A 16 -10.72 35.41 9.35
CA HIS A 16 -9.42 34.83 8.97
C HIS A 16 -9.12 33.49 9.66
N ALA A 17 -9.63 33.27 10.88
CA ALA A 17 -9.44 32.00 11.58
C ALA A 17 -10.26 30.84 10.98
N ARG A 18 -11.34 31.13 10.24
CA ARG A 18 -12.22 30.11 9.65
C ARG A 18 -11.76 29.61 8.27
N THR A 19 -10.79 30.28 7.65
CA THR A 19 -10.26 29.91 6.32
C THR A 19 -9.10 28.92 6.40
N ALA A 20 -8.56 28.62 7.59
CA ALA A 20 -7.30 27.87 7.73
C ALA A 20 -7.41 26.34 7.88
N GLU A 21 -8.60 25.73 7.91
CA GLU A 21 -8.74 24.26 8.05
C GLU A 21 -9.69 23.63 7.03
N ALA A 22 -9.79 24.20 5.83
CA ALA A 22 -10.12 23.37 4.67
C ALA A 22 -8.92 22.45 4.43
N LYS A 23 -8.90 21.29 5.10
CA LYS A 23 -8.01 20.17 4.79
C LYS A 23 -8.04 20.04 3.27
N VAL A 24 -6.95 20.39 2.60
CA VAL A 24 -6.83 20.24 1.15
C VAL A 24 -7.07 18.76 0.89
N GLU A 25 -8.29 18.41 0.46
CA GLU A 25 -8.67 17.07 0.09
C GLU A 25 -7.84 16.74 -1.14
N THR A 26 -6.63 16.27 -0.88
CA THR A 26 -5.72 15.85 -1.92
C THR A 26 -6.43 14.68 -2.58
N PRO A 27 -6.61 14.69 -3.91
CA PRO A 27 -7.30 13.62 -4.62
C PRO A 27 -6.71 12.27 -4.19
N VAL A 28 -7.57 11.39 -3.69
CA VAL A 28 -7.13 10.14 -3.06
C VAL A 28 -6.81 9.13 -4.16
N HIS A 29 -5.51 8.97 -4.42
CA HIS A 29 -5.00 8.05 -5.44
C HIS A 29 -5.04 6.59 -4.96
N THR A 30 -6.23 5.96 -4.96
CA THR A 30 -6.43 4.62 -4.38
C THR A 30 -5.51 3.55 -4.96
N GLY A 31 -5.24 3.59 -6.27
CA GLY A 31 -4.34 2.66 -6.93
C GLY A 31 -2.89 2.81 -6.50
N LEU A 32 -2.42 4.05 -6.35
CA LEU A 32 -1.08 4.33 -5.86
C LEU A 32 -0.94 3.99 -4.37
N LEU A 33 -1.96 4.26 -3.56
CA LEU A 33 -1.99 3.85 -2.15
C LEU A 33 -1.94 2.32 -2.01
N ALA A 34 -2.71 1.60 -2.83
CA ALA A 34 -2.70 0.14 -2.82
C ALA A 34 -1.32 -0.41 -3.24
N LEU A 35 -0.70 0.20 -4.25
CA LEU A 35 0.67 -0.11 -4.65
C LEU A 35 1.68 0.17 -3.52
N CYS A 36 1.56 1.29 -2.80
CA CYS A 36 2.39 1.59 -1.63
C CYS A 36 2.19 0.57 -0.51
N GLY A 37 0.97 0.09 -0.29
CA GLY A 37 0.70 -1.02 0.64
C GLY A 37 1.44 -2.31 0.26
N VAL A 38 1.47 -2.65 -1.04
CA VAL A 38 2.27 -3.78 -1.54
C VAL A 38 3.77 -3.52 -1.42
N ALA A 39 4.23 -2.30 -1.66
CA ALA A 39 5.62 -1.91 -1.47
C ALA A 39 6.05 -2.09 0.00
N ALA A 40 5.20 -1.68 0.94
CA ALA A 40 5.42 -1.84 2.37
C ALA A 40 5.51 -3.32 2.78
N TYR A 41 4.70 -4.20 2.18
CA TYR A 41 4.85 -5.66 2.35
C TYR A 41 6.26 -6.13 2.00
N TYR A 42 6.84 -5.63 0.90
CA TYR A 42 8.22 -5.92 0.50
C TYR A 42 9.28 -5.04 1.20
N ARG A 43 8.92 -4.31 2.26
CA ARG A 43 9.81 -3.37 2.98
C ARG A 43 10.43 -2.30 2.08
N ILE A 44 9.70 -1.85 1.07
CA ILE A 44 10.06 -0.74 0.18
C ILE A 44 9.25 0.48 0.62
N SER A 45 9.94 1.59 0.93
CA SER A 45 9.28 2.86 1.22
C SER A 45 8.80 3.50 -0.09
N ALA A 46 7.54 3.92 -0.11
CA ALA A 46 6.91 4.59 -1.23
C ALA A 46 5.83 5.54 -0.72
N ASP A 47 5.62 6.65 -1.43
CA ASP A 47 4.58 7.64 -1.14
C ASP A 47 3.69 7.83 -2.38
N ALA A 48 2.37 7.78 -2.16
CA ALA A 48 1.40 7.87 -3.26
C ALA A 48 1.35 9.27 -3.88
N SER A 49 1.48 10.32 -3.07
CA SER A 49 1.44 11.72 -3.53
C SER A 49 2.67 12.05 -4.38
N HIS A 50 3.84 11.54 -3.99
CA HIS A 50 5.07 11.67 -4.75
C HIS A 50 4.99 10.89 -6.07
N LEU A 51 4.48 9.66 -6.05
CA LEU A 51 4.26 8.87 -7.27
C LEU A 51 3.28 9.56 -8.23
N ALA A 52 2.20 10.15 -7.74
CA ALA A 52 1.24 10.87 -8.56
C ALA A 52 1.91 12.03 -9.30
N LYS A 53 2.71 12.84 -8.58
CA LYS A 53 3.48 13.95 -9.16
C LYS A 53 4.51 13.47 -10.17
N ASP A 54 5.30 12.45 -9.83
CA ASP A 54 6.36 11.88 -10.68
C ASP A 54 5.83 11.26 -11.98
N LEU A 55 4.59 10.76 -11.95
CA LEU A 55 3.91 10.17 -13.10
C LEU A 55 3.06 11.17 -13.88
N ALA A 56 2.97 12.43 -13.40
CA ALA A 56 2.10 13.48 -13.92
C ALA A 56 0.61 13.09 -13.94
N ILE A 57 0.15 12.41 -12.88
CA ILE A 57 -1.25 12.02 -12.69
C ILE A 57 -1.97 13.16 -11.98
N ALA A 58 -2.85 13.85 -12.69
CA ALA A 58 -3.56 15.02 -12.17
C ALA A 58 -4.84 14.67 -11.41
N THR A 59 -5.48 13.54 -11.76
CA THR A 59 -6.77 13.10 -11.19
C THR A 59 -6.62 11.75 -10.48
N PRO A 60 -7.46 11.45 -9.48
CA PRO A 60 -7.45 10.16 -8.77
C PRO A 60 -8.09 9.02 -9.57
N GLU A 61 -8.03 9.09 -10.90
CA GLU A 61 -8.51 8.07 -11.83
C GLU A 61 -7.30 7.36 -12.45
N GLU A 62 -6.57 6.60 -11.65
CA GLU A 62 -5.40 5.89 -12.15
C GLU A 62 -5.81 4.83 -13.17
N THR A 63 -5.11 4.79 -14.30
CA THR A 63 -5.25 3.66 -15.22
C THR A 63 -4.41 2.48 -14.74
N PRO A 64 -4.73 1.24 -15.14
CA PRO A 64 -3.88 0.08 -14.86
C PRO A 64 -2.43 0.26 -15.34
N ARG A 65 -2.22 1.04 -16.40
CA ARG A 65 -0.88 1.37 -16.93
C ARG A 65 -0.11 2.29 -15.98
N ASP A 66 -0.78 3.23 -15.33
CA ASP A 66 -0.16 4.12 -14.35
C ASP A 66 0.32 3.34 -13.13
N ILE A 67 -0.45 2.35 -12.68
CA ILE A 67 -0.01 1.43 -11.62
C ILE A 67 1.24 0.66 -12.02
N VAL A 68 1.31 0.18 -13.26
CA VAL A 68 2.51 -0.52 -13.76
C VAL A 68 3.72 0.41 -13.81
N ARG A 69 3.53 1.65 -14.27
CA ARG A 69 4.58 2.69 -14.30
C ARG A 69 5.04 3.04 -12.89
N GLY A 70 4.12 3.22 -11.95
CA GLY A 70 4.40 3.47 -10.53
C GLY A 70 5.19 2.34 -9.90
N ALA A 71 4.78 1.08 -10.14
CA ALA A 71 5.51 -0.09 -9.65
C ALA A 71 6.96 -0.10 -10.18
N ALA A 72 7.16 0.27 -11.45
CA ALA A 72 8.49 0.36 -12.02
C ALA A 72 9.35 1.46 -11.39
N ARG A 73 8.76 2.60 -11.02
CA ARG A 73 9.44 3.72 -10.33
C ARG A 73 9.97 3.33 -8.96
N ILE A 74 9.21 2.55 -8.20
CA ILE A 74 9.59 2.10 -6.85
C ILE A 74 10.39 0.79 -6.83
N GLY A 75 10.90 0.35 -7.99
CA GLY A 75 11.75 -0.84 -8.09
C GLY A 75 11.01 -2.20 -8.05
N LEU A 76 9.68 -2.19 -8.11
CA LEU A 76 8.85 -3.38 -8.28
C LEU A 76 8.67 -3.72 -9.77
N ARG A 77 8.03 -4.86 -10.02
CA ARG A 77 7.52 -5.28 -11.32
C ARG A 77 6.02 -5.49 -11.18
N ALA A 78 5.25 -4.94 -12.10
CA ALA A 78 3.83 -5.18 -12.18
C ALA A 78 3.42 -5.68 -13.56
N ARG A 79 2.32 -6.44 -13.62
CA ARG A 79 1.72 -6.91 -14.88
C ARG A 79 0.20 -6.91 -14.75
N VAL A 80 -0.47 -6.31 -15.72
CA VAL A 80 -1.93 -6.36 -15.85
C VAL A 80 -2.35 -7.68 -16.48
N ILE A 81 -3.39 -8.29 -15.91
CA ILE A 81 -4.11 -9.44 -16.44
C ILE A 81 -5.56 -9.01 -16.58
N GLU A 82 -6.01 -8.92 -17.82
CA GLU A 82 -7.40 -8.67 -18.18
C GLU A 82 -8.17 -9.98 -18.20
N HIS A 83 -9.43 -9.93 -17.77
CA HIS A 83 -10.36 -11.06 -17.73
C HIS A 83 -9.78 -12.34 -17.10
N PRO A 84 -9.26 -12.28 -15.86
CA PRO A 84 -8.78 -13.47 -15.17
C PRO A 84 -9.96 -14.42 -14.91
N THR A 85 -9.77 -15.71 -15.21
CA THR A 85 -10.74 -16.74 -14.79
C THR A 85 -10.77 -16.86 -13.27
N PRO A 86 -11.87 -17.33 -12.66
CA PRO A 86 -11.95 -17.55 -11.21
C PRO A 86 -10.80 -18.43 -10.67
N GLN A 87 -10.41 -19.45 -11.43
CA GLN A 87 -9.29 -20.33 -11.09
C GLN A 87 -7.95 -19.59 -11.16
N ARG A 88 -7.80 -18.64 -12.09
CA ARG A 88 -6.60 -17.81 -12.20
C ARG A 88 -6.50 -16.80 -11.07
N LEU A 89 -7.63 -16.22 -10.66
CA LEU A 89 -7.72 -15.34 -9.49
C LEU A 89 -7.34 -16.11 -8.21
N ALA A 90 -7.82 -17.35 -8.08
CA ALA A 90 -7.51 -18.20 -6.94
C ALA A 90 -6.03 -18.63 -6.85
N SER A 91 -5.38 -18.84 -8.01
CA SER A 91 -3.97 -19.25 -8.09
C SER A 91 -3.00 -18.07 -8.30
N ALA A 92 -3.50 -16.84 -8.23
CA ALA A 92 -2.69 -15.65 -8.45
C ALA A 92 -1.61 -15.51 -7.37
N PRO A 93 -0.39 -15.09 -7.73
CA PRO A 93 0.62 -14.75 -6.75
C PRO A 93 0.15 -13.53 -5.95
N VAL A 94 0.30 -13.61 -4.64
CA VAL A 94 -0.09 -12.54 -3.69
C VAL A 94 1.13 -11.93 -3.01
N PRO A 95 1.09 -10.64 -2.64
CA PRO A 95 -0.03 -9.71 -2.80
C PRO A 95 -0.21 -9.17 -4.24
N ALA A 96 -1.46 -8.95 -4.66
CA ALA A 96 -1.82 -8.36 -5.95
C ALA A 96 -2.80 -7.19 -5.77
N LEU A 97 -3.15 -6.50 -6.84
CA LEU A 97 -4.15 -5.42 -6.82
C LEU A 97 -5.36 -5.79 -7.68
N LEU A 98 -6.53 -5.41 -7.19
CA LEU A 98 -7.82 -5.54 -7.86
C LEU A 98 -8.41 -4.17 -8.10
N ARG A 99 -9.21 -4.03 -9.15
CA ARG A 99 -10.02 -2.85 -9.39
C ARG A 99 -11.48 -3.19 -9.09
N LEU A 100 -12.11 -2.40 -8.22
CA LEU A 100 -13.53 -2.52 -7.90
C LEU A 100 -14.35 -1.87 -9.02
N LYS A 101 -15.61 -2.29 -9.17
CA LYS A 101 -16.55 -1.66 -10.12
C LYS A 101 -16.83 -0.20 -9.80
N THR A 102 -16.51 0.25 -8.59
CA THR A 102 -16.56 1.66 -8.18
C THR A 102 -15.43 2.50 -8.78
N GLY A 103 -14.45 1.87 -9.44
CA GLY A 103 -13.25 2.52 -9.99
C GLY A 103 -12.06 2.53 -9.03
N CYS A 104 -12.29 2.32 -7.73
CA CYS A 104 -11.24 2.27 -6.71
C CYS A 104 -10.41 0.98 -6.80
N TYR A 105 -9.17 1.04 -6.32
CA TYR A 105 -8.31 -0.12 -6.20
C TYR A 105 -8.31 -0.71 -4.80
N SER A 106 -8.01 -2.01 -4.69
CA SER A 106 -7.81 -2.69 -3.42
C SER A 106 -6.71 -3.74 -3.48
N VAL A 107 -6.09 -4.02 -2.34
CA VAL A 107 -5.01 -5.01 -2.24
C VAL A 107 -5.61 -6.39 -2.01
N PHE A 108 -5.29 -7.33 -2.88
CA PHE A 108 -5.62 -8.74 -2.74
C PHE A 108 -4.51 -9.46 -1.99
N ALA A 109 -4.81 -9.87 -0.75
CA ALA A 109 -3.86 -10.55 0.13
C ALA A 109 -3.92 -12.08 0.00
N GLY A 110 -4.91 -12.62 -0.73
CA GLY A 110 -5.04 -14.04 -1.01
C GLY A 110 -6.03 -14.76 -0.12
N LYS A 111 -5.94 -16.10 -0.12
CA LYS A 111 -6.84 -17.00 0.60
C LYS A 111 -6.49 -17.05 2.08
N THR A 112 -7.49 -16.95 2.94
CA THR A 112 -7.37 -17.11 4.39
C THR A 112 -7.49 -18.59 4.78
N PRO A 113 -7.06 -18.98 6.00
CA PRO A 113 -7.20 -20.35 6.49
C PRO A 113 -8.65 -20.87 6.44
N ASP A 114 -9.62 -19.97 6.65
CA ASP A 114 -11.07 -20.26 6.63
C ASP A 114 -11.63 -20.45 5.21
N GLY A 115 -10.78 -20.35 4.18
CA GLY A 115 -11.16 -20.56 2.79
C GLY A 115 -11.72 -19.33 2.08
N ARG A 116 -11.84 -18.20 2.77
CA ARG A 116 -12.29 -16.91 2.21
C ARG A 116 -11.13 -16.14 1.57
N TRP A 117 -11.46 -15.05 0.87
CA TRP A 117 -10.49 -14.21 0.18
C TRP A 117 -10.35 -12.86 0.87
N ARG A 118 -9.12 -12.49 1.21
CA ARG A 118 -8.82 -11.26 1.93
C ARG A 118 -8.50 -10.12 0.97
N ILE A 119 -9.29 -9.06 1.08
CA ILE A 119 -9.07 -7.78 0.40
C ILE A 119 -8.75 -6.74 1.46
N VAL A 120 -7.85 -5.81 1.16
CA VAL A 120 -7.55 -4.66 2.02
C VAL A 120 -7.83 -3.37 1.26
N ASP A 121 -8.65 -2.52 1.85
CA ASP A 121 -8.88 -1.16 1.37
C ASP A 121 -7.62 -0.32 1.62
N PRO A 122 -7.04 0.32 0.58
CA PRO A 122 -5.81 1.08 0.70
C PRO A 122 -5.97 2.41 1.46
N VAL A 123 -7.19 2.91 1.62
CA VAL A 123 -7.48 4.19 2.30
C VAL A 123 -7.75 3.95 3.78
N SER A 124 -8.67 3.05 4.10
CA SER A 124 -9.06 2.76 5.49
C SER A 124 -8.14 1.73 6.18
N HIS A 125 -7.33 1.01 5.41
CA HIS A 125 -6.54 -0.15 5.85
C HIS A 125 -7.38 -1.28 6.47
N VAL A 126 -8.70 -1.25 6.28
CA VAL A 126 -9.60 -2.29 6.75
C VAL A 126 -9.48 -3.51 5.84
N ALA A 127 -9.20 -4.66 6.46
CA ALA A 127 -9.23 -5.94 5.78
C ALA A 127 -10.64 -6.54 5.84
N ARG A 128 -11.16 -6.97 4.69
CA ARG A 128 -12.40 -7.73 4.57
C ARG A 128 -12.09 -9.12 4.05
N GLU A 129 -12.88 -10.09 4.49
CA GLU A 129 -12.83 -11.46 4.00
C GLU A 129 -14.15 -11.81 3.34
N VAL A 130 -14.10 -12.09 2.05
CA VAL A 130 -15.27 -12.31 1.20
C VAL A 130 -15.23 -13.68 0.53
N ALA A 131 -16.40 -14.17 0.13
CA ALA A 131 -16.47 -15.35 -0.73
C ALA A 131 -15.93 -15.04 -2.14
N MET A 132 -15.52 -16.06 -2.89
CA MET A 132 -15.00 -15.85 -4.25
C MET A 132 -16.07 -15.27 -5.19
N ASP A 133 -17.31 -15.73 -5.07
CA ASP A 133 -18.40 -15.28 -5.92
C ASP A 133 -18.77 -13.82 -5.65
N GLU A 134 -18.78 -13.42 -4.36
CA GLU A 134 -18.95 -12.04 -3.93
C GLU A 134 -17.82 -11.15 -4.46
N LEU A 135 -16.57 -11.64 -4.37
CA LEU A 135 -15.40 -10.93 -4.88
C LEU A 135 -15.53 -10.65 -6.37
N ILE A 136 -15.86 -11.67 -7.17
CA ILE A 136 -16.05 -11.57 -8.62
C ILE A 136 -17.20 -10.60 -8.96
N ALA A 137 -18.24 -10.55 -8.13
CA ALA A 137 -19.35 -9.61 -8.31
C ALA A 137 -18.97 -8.16 -7.99
N GLU A 138 -18.03 -7.91 -7.06
CA GLU A 138 -17.61 -6.57 -6.64
C GLU A 138 -16.51 -5.97 -7.56
N ILE A 139 -15.67 -6.82 -8.17
CA ILE A 139 -14.52 -6.37 -8.97
C ILE A 139 -14.83 -6.20 -10.46
N GLU A 140 -14.08 -5.31 -11.10
CA GLU A 140 -13.85 -5.39 -12.54
C GLU A 140 -12.99 -6.62 -12.84
N PRO A 141 -13.11 -7.23 -14.04
CA PRO A 141 -12.31 -8.38 -14.44
C PRO A 141 -10.87 -7.95 -14.80
N LEU A 142 -10.17 -7.35 -13.84
CA LEU A 142 -8.82 -6.82 -13.98
C LEU A 142 -8.01 -7.11 -12.71
N LEU A 143 -6.87 -7.75 -12.91
CA LEU A 143 -5.93 -8.14 -11.86
C LEU A 143 -4.55 -7.57 -12.19
N ILE A 144 -3.95 -6.84 -11.27
CA ILE A 144 -2.58 -6.34 -11.41
C ILE A 144 -1.69 -7.14 -10.48
N LEU A 145 -0.89 -8.04 -11.06
CA LEU A 145 0.12 -8.77 -10.32
C LEU A 145 1.28 -7.85 -10.01
N VAL A 146 1.74 -7.86 -8.76
CA VAL A 146 2.89 -7.09 -8.32
C VAL A 146 3.90 -8.05 -7.69
N ALA A 147 5.16 -7.92 -8.08
CA ALA A 147 6.24 -8.76 -7.60
C ALA A 147 7.53 -7.96 -7.44
N ARG A 148 8.38 -8.40 -6.53
CA ARG A 148 9.75 -7.89 -6.42
C ARG A 148 10.57 -8.34 -7.63
N ARG A 149 11.49 -7.49 -8.10
CA ARG A 149 12.51 -7.89 -9.09
C ARG A 149 13.52 -8.84 -8.43
N ARG A 150 14.05 -9.82 -9.18
CA ARG A 150 15.16 -10.65 -8.69
C ARG A 150 16.34 -9.73 -8.37
N PHE A 151 16.88 -9.80 -7.16
CA PHE A 151 17.91 -8.88 -6.63
C PHE A 151 17.52 -7.38 -6.62
N GLY A 152 16.23 -7.05 -6.70
CA GLY A 152 15.74 -5.67 -6.62
C GLY A 152 15.75 -5.09 -5.21
N ALA A 153 15.28 -3.85 -5.05
CA ALA A 153 15.09 -3.26 -3.72
C ALA A 153 14.08 -4.06 -2.87
N GLY A 154 14.15 -3.87 -1.55
CA GLY A 154 13.23 -4.52 -0.60
C GLY A 154 13.64 -5.93 -0.19
N ILE A 155 12.79 -6.56 0.61
CA ILE A 155 12.99 -7.87 1.22
C ILE A 155 11.67 -8.63 1.14
N ASP A 156 11.71 -9.87 0.67
CA ASP A 156 10.52 -10.73 0.69
C ASP A 156 10.30 -11.25 2.12
N PRO A 157 9.15 -10.96 2.77
CA PRO A 157 8.82 -11.48 4.09
C PRO A 157 8.92 -13.01 4.18
N LYS A 158 8.70 -13.73 3.09
CA LYS A 158 8.80 -15.21 3.07
C LYS A 158 10.25 -15.71 3.11
N THR A 159 11.20 -14.92 2.62
CA THR A 159 12.62 -15.29 2.56
C THR A 159 13.39 -14.73 3.75
N PHE A 160 12.90 -13.66 4.38
CA PHE A 160 13.56 -13.00 5.49
C PHE A 160 13.06 -13.49 6.84
N GLY A 161 13.88 -14.30 7.49
CA GLY A 161 13.70 -14.77 8.87
C GLY A 161 15.05 -15.13 9.49
N PHE A 162 15.05 -15.90 10.58
CA PHE A 162 16.28 -16.35 11.27
C PHE A 162 17.29 -17.06 10.36
N HIS A 163 16.83 -17.67 9.26
CA HIS A 163 17.69 -18.34 8.29
C HIS A 163 18.68 -17.38 7.60
N TRP A 164 18.31 -16.10 7.44
CA TRP A 164 19.22 -15.06 6.93
C TRP A 164 20.23 -14.60 7.98
N PHE A 165 19.89 -14.72 9.27
CA PHE A 165 20.79 -14.38 10.39
C PHE A 165 21.70 -15.54 10.81
N ALA A 166 21.33 -16.77 10.46
CA ALA A 166 22.08 -17.98 10.79
C ALA A 166 23.57 -17.93 10.38
N PRO A 167 23.97 -17.40 9.21
CA PRO A 167 25.38 -17.29 8.84
C PRO A 167 26.19 -16.42 9.81
N SER A 168 25.61 -15.31 10.28
CA SER A 168 26.25 -14.38 11.21
C SER A 168 26.36 -14.97 12.62
N LEU A 169 25.34 -15.71 13.05
CA LEU A 169 25.32 -16.34 14.37
C LEU A 169 26.20 -17.61 14.43
N TRP A 170 26.41 -18.29 13.30
CA TRP A 170 27.24 -19.48 13.20
C TRP A 170 28.68 -19.23 13.67
N ARG A 171 29.21 -18.01 13.44
CA ARG A 171 30.54 -17.60 13.92
C ARG A 171 30.66 -17.64 15.45
N TYR A 172 29.57 -17.45 16.19
CA TYR A 172 29.56 -17.34 17.65
C TYR A 172 28.83 -18.49 18.35
N ARG A 173 28.54 -19.58 17.62
CA ARG A 173 27.81 -20.73 18.18
C ARG A 173 28.48 -21.32 19.44
N LYS A 174 29.82 -21.35 19.49
CA LYS A 174 30.57 -21.91 20.63
C LYS A 174 30.39 -21.06 21.92
N PRO A 175 30.64 -19.74 21.93
CA PRO A 175 30.32 -18.90 23.09
C PRO A 175 28.85 -18.96 23.52
N LEU A 176 27.91 -18.95 22.56
CA LEU A 176 26.48 -18.98 22.87
C LEU A 176 26.06 -20.28 23.57
N ILE A 177 26.64 -21.41 23.18
CA ILE A 177 26.40 -22.71 23.84
C ILE A 177 26.93 -22.69 25.28
N HIS A 178 28.10 -22.10 25.56
CA HIS A 178 28.63 -22.03 26.93
C HIS A 178 27.71 -21.24 27.85
N VAL A 179 27.19 -20.09 27.40
CA VAL A 179 26.25 -19.29 28.20
C VAL A 179 24.94 -20.05 28.43
N LEU A 180 24.42 -20.75 27.41
CA LEU A 180 23.22 -21.58 27.54
C LEU A 180 23.39 -22.72 28.56
N ILE A 181 24.53 -23.41 28.54
CA ILE A 181 24.83 -24.49 29.49
C ILE A 181 25.06 -23.95 30.90
N ALA A 182 25.67 -22.77 31.05
CA ALA A 182 25.92 -22.17 32.36
C ALA A 182 24.68 -21.53 33.00
N SER A 183 23.62 -21.30 32.21
CA SER A 183 22.39 -20.62 32.67
C SER A 183 21.25 -21.59 33.04
N PHE A 184 21.45 -22.90 32.87
CA PHE A 184 20.50 -23.98 33.19
C PHE A 184 21.11 -24.92 34.23
#